data_AF-G1X714-F1
#
_entry.id   AF-G1X714-F1
#
_cell.length_a   1.000
_cell.length_b   1.000
_cell.length_c   1.000
_cell.angle_alpha   90.00
_cell.angle_beta   90.00
_cell.angle_gamma   90.00
#
_symmetry.space_group_name_H-M   'P 1'
#
loop_
_entity.id
_entity.type
_entity.pdbx_description
1 polymer ?
#
loop_
_entity_poly.entity_id
_entity_poly.type
_entity_poly.pdbx_seq_one_letter_code
_entity_poly.pdbx_strand_id
1 'polypeptide(L)'
;MVATRLAIWAVAAASIFSGVIATPVRRDVERLDARAVVTVVTVHKPVVKVFVVLDQNGNTVRTGYSTINPDATPAPSPVRAGRKKNYSTKTLEEAVETPAPSKESPKESPKSNTGKVGKHSKSPSKAAKDGKLGKGIVYSVYHDSGKCKDRDTTRSEIKKVLDSGNGYNWIRIYGTDCDQVANVMGAAYDGGVKVMLGIYNLNDDAGFQKELDALIAGVKAANKEYKKEENDWSGVAFVSVGNEVVNNNAGDAEAWVSKSLKYAALTRSALKDVGYTGDVGNTDVWFWYKKFPALCGEDKLVMLNLHPFFDQNCDVASSGTFMKDKLAEIQEACGSNHKVIIAETGWPNAGNKLNKAVPGKAEQAEFLKLAAENLDDYVLLSAYDEAWKTENSSAEVEKHWGILGTSPSN
;
A
#
# COMPACT_ATOMS: atom_id res chain seq x y z
N MET A 1 36.04 17.93 39.64
CA MET A 1 35.43 16.88 38.78
C MET A 1 33.96 16.77 39.17
N VAL A 2 33.09 17.44 38.43
CA VAL A 2 31.64 17.45 38.65
C VAL A 2 31.03 16.75 37.44
N ALA A 3 30.40 15.60 37.67
CA ALA A 3 29.74 14.82 36.64
C ALA A 3 28.31 15.32 36.46
N THR A 4 28.08 16.04 35.37
CA THR A 4 26.78 16.56 34.97
C THR A 4 25.94 15.41 34.39
N ARG A 5 24.84 15.04 35.06
CA ARG A 5 23.80 14.17 34.50
C ARG A 5 22.93 15.01 33.54
N LEU A 6 22.99 14.71 32.25
CA LEU A 6 22.00 15.21 31.28
C LEU A 6 20.72 14.37 31.41
N ALA A 7 19.64 15.01 31.84
CA ALA A 7 18.29 14.51 31.65
C ALA A 7 17.81 14.96 30.26
N ILE A 8 17.61 14.00 29.34
CA ILE A 8 16.99 14.26 28.04
C ILE A 8 15.50 14.03 28.20
N TRP A 9 14.73 15.12 28.05
CA TRP A 9 13.28 15.08 27.92
C TRP A 9 12.91 14.51 26.54
N ALA A 10 12.38 13.29 26.52
CA ALA A 10 11.72 12.74 25.35
C ALA A 10 10.32 13.38 25.23
N VAL A 11 10.13 14.21 24.20
CA VAL A 11 8.80 14.69 23.80
C VAL A 11 8.04 13.52 23.18
N ALA A 12 6.95 13.15 23.84
CA ALA A 12 6.04 12.10 23.42
C ALA A 12 5.52 12.34 21.99
N ALA A 13 5.89 11.46 21.07
CA ALA A 13 5.09 11.20 19.89
C ALA A 13 4.01 10.19 20.32
N ALA A 14 2.78 10.67 20.48
CA ALA A 14 1.63 9.80 20.66
C ALA A 14 1.49 8.93 19.40
N SER A 15 1.89 7.68 19.51
CA SER A 15 1.53 6.60 18.60
C SER A 15 0.83 5.56 19.45
N ILE A 16 -0.49 5.51 19.25
CA ILE A 16 -1.44 4.73 20.04
C ILE A 16 -1.24 3.25 19.69
N PHE A 17 -0.54 2.53 20.56
CA PHE A 17 -0.71 1.08 20.68
C PHE A 17 -1.73 0.84 21.80
N SER A 18 -2.79 0.09 21.48
CA SER A 18 -3.73 -0.45 22.45
C SER A 18 -3.01 -1.43 23.38
N GLY A 19 -2.56 -0.93 24.53
CA GLY A 19 -2.11 -1.71 25.67
C GLY A 19 -2.91 -1.28 26.90
N VAL A 20 -3.93 -2.05 27.26
CA VAL A 20 -4.71 -1.86 28.50
C VAL A 20 -3.88 -2.35 29.68
N ILE A 21 -3.58 -1.47 30.64
CA ILE A 21 -3.34 -1.86 32.03
C ILE A 21 -4.08 -0.87 32.94
N ALA A 22 -5.09 -1.34 33.66
CA ALA A 22 -5.78 -0.60 34.72
C ALA A 22 -5.04 -0.81 36.05
N THR A 23 -4.75 0.22 36.86
CA THR A 23 -5.51 0.71 38.06
C THR A 23 -4.51 1.44 39.00
N PRO A 24 -4.89 2.11 40.12
CA PRO A 24 -6.06 2.94 40.44
C PRO A 24 -5.68 4.39 40.89
N VAL A 25 -6.72 5.21 41.05
CA VAL A 25 -6.73 6.64 41.43
C VAL A 25 -6.17 6.94 42.83
N ARG A 26 -5.42 8.05 42.97
CA ARG A 26 -5.50 8.93 44.15
C ARG A 26 -5.51 10.40 43.72
N ARG A 27 -6.55 11.11 44.17
CA ARG A 27 -6.72 12.56 44.11
C ARG A 27 -5.60 13.23 44.90
N ASP A 28 -5.08 14.35 44.40
CA ASP A 28 -5.03 15.59 45.16
C ASP A 28 -5.09 16.78 44.20
N VAL A 29 -5.91 17.74 44.60
CA VAL A 29 -6.26 18.96 43.87
C VAL A 29 -5.30 20.04 44.32
N GLU A 30 -4.59 20.69 43.39
CA GLU A 30 -4.10 22.03 43.64
C GLU A 30 -4.22 22.92 42.40
N ARG A 31 -4.75 24.10 42.65
CA ARG A 31 -5.24 25.10 41.71
C ARG A 31 -4.09 26.07 41.44
N LEU A 32 -3.65 26.21 40.19
CA LEU A 32 -2.71 27.27 39.81
C LEU A 32 -3.27 28.05 38.62
N ASP A 33 -3.66 29.29 38.92
CA ASP A 33 -3.90 30.35 37.95
C ASP A 33 -2.60 30.69 37.22
N ALA A 34 -2.57 30.56 35.89
CA ALA A 34 -1.60 31.23 35.05
C ALA A 34 -2.20 31.46 33.65
N ARG A 35 -2.36 32.74 33.28
CA ARG A 35 -2.66 33.17 31.91
C ARG A 35 -1.54 32.69 30.99
N ALA A 36 -1.79 31.65 30.20
CA ALA A 36 -0.85 31.17 29.19
C ALA A 36 -1.01 31.95 27.88
N VAL A 37 0.02 32.68 27.50
CA VAL A 37 0.22 33.16 26.13
C VAL A 37 0.59 31.94 25.27
N VAL A 38 -0.24 31.59 24.30
CA VAL A 38 0.05 30.49 23.36
C VAL A 38 0.97 31.02 22.26
N THR A 39 2.26 30.72 22.36
CA THR A 39 3.20 30.86 21.24
C THR A 39 3.13 29.58 20.40
N VAL A 40 2.57 29.67 19.19
CA VAL A 40 2.61 28.56 18.23
C VAL A 40 4.03 28.47 17.67
N VAL A 41 4.80 27.48 18.11
CA VAL A 41 6.08 27.12 17.50
C VAL A 41 5.81 26.01 16.49
N THR A 42 5.89 26.32 15.20
CA THR A 42 5.83 25.31 14.14
C THR A 42 7.17 24.57 14.07
N VAL A 43 7.27 23.42 14.72
CA VAL A 43 8.45 22.55 14.65
C VAL A 43 8.43 21.78 13.32
N HIS A 44 9.25 22.20 12.36
CA HIS A 44 9.51 21.41 11.15
C HIS A 44 10.54 20.34 11.51
N LYS A 45 10.16 19.06 11.42
CA LYS A 45 11.09 17.94 11.68
C LYS A 45 12.02 17.77 10.48
N PRO A 46 13.33 17.56 10.67
CA PRO A 46 14.25 17.29 9.57
C PRO A 46 13.86 15.97 8.88
N VAL A 47 13.82 15.98 7.54
CA VAL A 47 13.64 14.77 6.75
C VAL A 47 14.99 14.06 6.67
N VAL A 48 15.05 12.85 7.23
CA VAL A 48 16.23 11.98 7.10
C VAL A 48 16.06 11.18 5.80
N LYS A 49 16.88 11.47 4.81
CA LYS A 49 17.02 10.61 3.64
C LYS A 49 18.08 9.56 3.94
N VAL A 50 17.64 8.31 4.05
CA VAL A 50 18.53 7.15 4.12
C VAL A 50 18.78 6.67 2.70
N PHE A 51 20.04 6.49 2.34
CA PHE A 51 20.43 5.83 1.09
C PHE A 51 21.26 4.61 1.43
N VAL A 52 20.83 3.46 0.91
CA VAL A 52 21.53 2.18 1.03
C VAL A 52 22.02 1.83 -0.37
N VAL A 53 23.33 1.71 -0.53
CA VAL A 53 23.96 1.25 -1.78
C VAL A 53 24.26 -0.23 -1.63
N LEU A 54 23.69 -1.04 -2.51
CA LEU A 54 23.91 -2.49 -2.57
C LEU A 54 24.89 -2.84 -3.70
N ASP A 55 25.70 -3.87 -3.51
CA ASP A 55 26.45 -4.48 -4.63
C ASP A 55 25.54 -5.39 -5.47
N GLN A 56 26.09 -5.93 -6.56
CA GLN A 56 25.42 -6.89 -7.43
C GLN A 56 24.97 -8.19 -6.72
N ASN A 57 25.46 -8.45 -5.52
CA ASN A 57 25.12 -9.61 -4.69
C ASN A 57 24.19 -9.21 -3.53
N GLY A 58 23.63 -7.99 -3.54
CA GLY A 58 22.72 -7.50 -2.51
C GLY A 58 23.38 -7.14 -1.17
N ASN A 59 24.71 -7.11 -1.07
CA ASN A 59 25.38 -6.70 0.16
C ASN A 59 25.40 -5.17 0.28
N THR A 60 25.17 -4.66 1.49
CA THR A 60 25.31 -3.23 1.77
C THR A 60 26.76 -2.80 1.65
N VAL A 61 27.06 -2.03 0.62
CA VAL A 61 28.39 -1.44 0.38
C VAL A 61 28.53 -0.11 1.11
N ARG A 62 27.43 0.64 1.23
CA ARG A 62 27.43 1.95 1.91
C ARG A 62 26.03 2.31 2.41
N THR A 63 25.96 2.74 3.67
CA THR A 63 24.79 3.41 4.22
C THR A 63 25.12 4.88 4.43
N GLY A 64 24.25 5.77 3.99
CA GLY A 64 24.39 7.21 4.16
C GLY A 64 23.12 7.85 4.69
N TYR A 65 23.29 8.91 5.49
CA TYR A 65 22.20 9.73 5.99
C TYR A 65 22.41 11.15 5.49
N SER A 66 21.37 11.75 4.93
CA SER A 66 21.32 13.19 4.69
C SER A 66 20.14 13.76 5.45
N THR A 67 20.43 14.69 6.36
CA THR A 67 19.42 15.50 7.02
C THR A 67 19.17 16.74 6.18
N ILE A 68 17.96 16.87 5.63
CA ILE A 68 17.54 18.12 5.00
C ILE A 68 16.79 18.90 6.07
N ASN A 69 17.38 20.02 6.49
CA ASN A 69 16.70 21.00 7.32
C ASN A 69 15.92 21.94 6.38
N PRO A 70 14.58 21.99 6.44
CA PRO A 70 13.80 22.79 5.48
C PRO A 70 14.07 24.30 5.58
N ASP A 71 14.68 24.77 6.68
CA ASP A 71 15.08 26.16 6.92
C ASP A 71 16.58 26.45 6.69
N ALA A 72 17.33 25.56 6.02
CA ALA A 72 18.71 25.86 5.66
C ALA A 72 18.78 26.91 4.53
N THR A 73 18.76 28.20 4.90
CA THR A 73 19.12 29.30 4.01
C THR A 73 20.50 29.01 3.40
N PRO A 74 20.68 29.09 2.06
CA PRO A 74 22.00 28.89 1.46
C PRO A 74 23.00 29.88 2.04
N ALA A 75 24.18 29.40 2.45
CA ALA A 75 25.28 30.27 2.86
C ALA A 75 25.64 31.23 1.70
N PRO A 76 25.83 32.53 1.96
CA PRO A 76 26.19 33.47 0.91
C PRO A 76 27.57 33.13 0.34
N SER A 77 27.66 33.07 -0.99
CA SER A 77 28.94 32.93 -1.70
C SER A 77 29.82 34.17 -1.48
N PRO A 78 31.15 34.03 -1.40
CA PRO A 78 32.04 35.15 -1.15
C PRO A 78 32.04 36.15 -2.33
N VAL A 79 31.80 37.42 -1.99
CA VAL A 79 31.76 38.57 -2.90
C VAL A 79 33.17 38.92 -3.39
N ARG A 80 33.35 39.05 -4.71
CA ARG A 80 34.53 39.67 -5.33
C ARG A 80 34.20 41.11 -5.74
N ALA A 81 35.05 42.05 -5.31
CA ALA A 81 34.85 43.49 -5.46
C ALA A 81 35.00 44.00 -6.91
N GLY A 82 33.94 44.67 -7.39
CA GLY A 82 33.99 46.02 -8.01
C GLY A 82 34.43 46.20 -9.46
N ARG A 83 33.50 46.70 -10.30
CA ARG A 83 33.65 47.99 -11.01
C ARG A 83 32.29 48.57 -11.44
N LYS A 84 32.18 49.91 -11.40
CA LYS A 84 30.96 50.73 -11.42
C LYS A 84 30.44 51.09 -12.84
N LYS A 85 29.19 51.60 -12.83
CA LYS A 85 28.49 52.55 -13.76
C LYS A 85 27.69 51.89 -14.91
N ASN A 86 26.46 52.30 -15.26
CA ASN A 86 25.68 53.53 -15.02
C ASN A 86 24.15 53.24 -14.98
N TYR A 87 23.42 54.13 -14.29
CA TYR A 87 21.96 54.21 -14.22
C TYR A 87 21.31 54.70 -15.53
N SER A 88 20.09 54.24 -15.82
CA SER A 88 19.04 55.09 -16.41
C SER A 88 17.66 54.60 -15.94
N THR A 89 16.93 55.52 -15.32
CA THR A 89 15.57 55.39 -14.78
C THR A 89 14.53 55.72 -15.84
N LYS A 90 13.39 55.01 -15.84
CA LYS A 90 12.09 55.59 -16.20
C LYS A 90 10.96 54.82 -15.53
N THR A 91 10.31 55.51 -14.60
CA THR A 91 8.99 55.20 -14.03
C THR A 91 7.94 55.88 -14.89
N LEU A 92 6.75 55.28 -15.06
CA LEU A 92 5.46 55.98 -15.11
C LEU A 92 4.34 54.99 -14.71
N GLU A 93 3.43 55.49 -13.88
CA GLU A 93 2.26 54.87 -13.25
C GLU A 93 0.97 54.97 -14.10
N GLU A 94 -0.12 54.47 -13.49
CA GLU A 94 -1.58 54.54 -13.78
C GLU A 94 -2.17 53.43 -14.68
N ALA A 95 -3.04 52.52 -14.19
CA ALA A 95 -4.34 52.60 -13.47
C ALA A 95 -5.53 52.44 -14.44
N VAL A 96 -6.17 51.26 -14.45
CA VAL A 96 -7.55 50.94 -13.98
C VAL A 96 -8.57 50.92 -15.14
N GLU A 97 -9.25 49.79 -15.38
CA GLU A 97 -10.69 49.57 -15.09
C GLU A 97 -11.27 48.31 -15.79
N THR A 98 -12.22 47.66 -15.12
CA THR A 98 -12.98 46.46 -15.53
C THR A 98 -14.28 46.88 -16.23
N PRO A 99 -14.93 46.03 -17.05
CA PRO A 99 -16.27 45.58 -16.64
C PRO A 99 -16.68 44.15 -17.09
N ALA A 100 -17.70 43.62 -16.40
CA ALA A 100 -18.56 42.49 -16.76
C ALA A 100 -20.04 42.92 -16.52
N PRO A 101 -21.10 42.11 -16.69
CA PRO A 101 -21.38 40.93 -17.56
C PRO A 101 -22.72 41.07 -18.35
N SER A 102 -23.13 40.08 -19.16
CA SER A 102 -24.55 39.89 -19.53
C SER A 102 -24.94 38.42 -19.82
N LYS A 103 -26.18 38.08 -19.43
CA LYS A 103 -26.96 36.81 -19.59
C LYS A 103 -27.66 36.80 -20.99
N GLU A 104 -28.38 35.82 -21.54
CA GLU A 104 -29.10 34.60 -21.09
C GLU A 104 -29.53 33.74 -22.33
N SER A 105 -29.64 32.40 -22.16
CA SER A 105 -30.44 31.28 -22.75
C SER A 105 -31.50 31.48 -23.88
N PRO A 106 -32.08 30.44 -24.58
CA PRO A 106 -32.41 29.08 -24.06
C PRO A 106 -32.49 27.81 -24.98
N LYS A 107 -32.51 26.65 -24.27
CA LYS A 107 -33.24 25.35 -24.48
C LYS A 107 -33.03 24.48 -25.74
N GLU A 108 -32.64 23.22 -25.50
CA GLU A 108 -33.30 22.05 -26.10
C GLU A 108 -33.18 20.77 -25.23
N SER A 109 -34.21 19.94 -25.24
CA SER A 109 -34.36 18.68 -24.48
C SER A 109 -33.98 17.46 -25.34
N PRO A 110 -33.77 16.27 -24.74
CA PRO A 110 -34.25 15.07 -25.42
C PRO A 110 -35.05 14.10 -24.55
N LYS A 111 -35.83 13.33 -25.30
CA LYS A 111 -36.94 12.44 -24.93
C LYS A 111 -36.49 11.15 -24.25
N SER A 112 -37.41 10.66 -23.41
CA SER A 112 -37.52 9.28 -22.93
C SER A 112 -37.53 8.27 -24.08
N ASN A 113 -36.78 7.18 -23.94
CA ASN A 113 -36.99 5.97 -24.73
C ASN A 113 -36.85 4.73 -23.86
N THR A 114 -37.95 3.99 -23.76
CA THR A 114 -38.08 2.67 -23.15
C THR A 114 -37.45 1.63 -24.09
N GLY A 115 -36.59 0.75 -23.55
CA GLY A 115 -35.96 -0.30 -24.35
C GLY A 115 -35.26 -1.38 -23.52
N LYS A 116 -35.97 -2.51 -23.36
CA LYS A 116 -35.52 -3.89 -23.11
C LYS A 116 -34.21 -4.15 -22.33
N VAL A 117 -34.40 -4.79 -21.17
CA VAL A 117 -33.40 -5.54 -20.39
C VAL A 117 -32.74 -6.61 -21.27
N GLY A 118 -31.48 -6.39 -21.62
CA GLY A 118 -30.59 -7.39 -22.19
C GLY A 118 -29.64 -7.92 -21.12
N LYS A 119 -29.66 -9.24 -20.88
CA LYS A 119 -28.66 -9.95 -20.07
C LYS A 119 -27.27 -9.71 -20.67
N HIS A 120 -26.42 -8.94 -20.00
CA HIS A 120 -24.99 -8.91 -20.28
C HIS A 120 -24.25 -9.69 -19.20
N SER A 121 -23.98 -10.96 -19.49
CA SER A 121 -22.82 -11.65 -18.94
C SER A 121 -21.60 -10.96 -19.54
N LYS A 122 -20.86 -10.22 -18.72
CA LYS A 122 -19.57 -9.64 -19.12
C LYS A 122 -18.49 -10.67 -18.83
N SER A 123 -17.82 -11.14 -19.89
CA SER A 123 -16.52 -11.81 -19.80
C SER A 123 -15.51 -10.93 -19.06
N PRO A 124 -14.46 -11.53 -18.45
CA PRO A 124 -13.43 -10.79 -17.73
C PRO A 124 -12.80 -9.72 -18.63
N SER A 125 -12.66 -8.52 -18.08
CA SER A 125 -12.07 -7.37 -18.76
C SER A 125 -10.59 -7.66 -18.99
N LYS A 126 -10.18 -7.83 -20.25
CA LYS A 126 -8.76 -7.77 -20.61
C LYS A 126 -8.14 -6.49 -20.03
N ALA A 127 -6.87 -6.57 -19.61
CA ALA A 127 -6.08 -5.43 -19.16
C ALA A 127 -6.32 -4.22 -20.07
N ALA A 128 -6.52 -3.04 -19.46
CA ALA A 128 -6.80 -1.83 -20.20
C ALA A 128 -5.60 -1.45 -21.08
N LYS A 129 -5.85 -0.76 -22.20
CA LYS A 129 -4.83 -0.39 -23.20
C LYS A 129 -3.72 0.53 -22.65
N ASP A 130 -3.88 1.04 -21.43
CA ASP A 130 -2.94 1.89 -20.70
C ASP A 130 -1.97 1.11 -19.78
N GLY A 131 -2.06 -0.24 -19.74
CA GLY A 131 -1.19 -1.07 -18.91
C GLY A 131 -1.65 -1.19 -17.45
N LYS A 132 -2.83 -0.67 -17.11
CA LYS A 132 -3.47 -0.88 -15.80
C LYS A 132 -4.07 -2.29 -15.72
N LEU A 133 -3.87 -2.93 -14.58
CA LEU A 133 -4.50 -4.22 -14.26
C LEU A 133 -5.86 -4.03 -13.60
N GLY A 134 -6.16 -2.87 -13.05
CA GLY A 134 -7.43 -2.62 -12.39
C GLY A 134 -7.56 -3.41 -11.09
N LYS A 135 -8.78 -3.93 -10.86
CA LYS A 135 -9.13 -4.61 -9.62
C LYS A 135 -8.57 -6.03 -9.53
N GLY A 136 -7.89 -6.33 -8.43
CA GLY A 136 -7.45 -7.66 -8.01
C GLY A 136 -8.12 -8.09 -6.71
N ILE A 137 -7.83 -9.31 -6.27
CA ILE A 137 -8.41 -9.92 -5.07
C ILE A 137 -7.37 -10.80 -4.37
N VAL A 138 -7.29 -10.71 -3.04
CA VAL A 138 -6.52 -11.66 -2.23
C VAL A 138 -7.26 -12.99 -2.17
N TYR A 139 -6.54 -14.09 -2.40
CA TYR A 139 -7.06 -15.44 -2.22
C TYR A 139 -6.32 -16.17 -1.10
N SER A 140 -7.08 -16.74 -0.15
CA SER A 140 -6.54 -17.53 0.95
C SER A 140 -6.45 -19.00 0.58
N VAL A 141 -5.25 -19.57 0.77
CA VAL A 141 -4.92 -20.96 0.40
C VAL A 141 -5.23 -21.95 1.53
N TYR A 142 -5.79 -21.46 2.63
CA TYR A 142 -6.14 -22.25 3.81
C TYR A 142 -7.65 -22.40 3.92
N HIS A 143 -8.08 -23.56 4.42
CA HIS A 143 -9.42 -23.74 4.98
C HIS A 143 -9.56 -22.96 6.29
N ASP A 144 -10.79 -22.83 6.80
CA ASP A 144 -11.07 -22.24 8.13
C ASP A 144 -10.33 -22.94 9.28
N SER A 145 -9.94 -24.20 9.08
CA SER A 145 -9.09 -24.94 10.04
C SER A 145 -7.61 -24.56 10.02
N GLY A 146 -7.18 -23.67 9.11
CA GLY A 146 -5.78 -23.33 8.86
C GLY A 146 -5.00 -24.36 8.05
N LYS A 147 -5.65 -25.46 7.62
CA LYS A 147 -5.03 -26.48 6.76
C LYS A 147 -4.99 -26.03 5.31
N CYS A 148 -3.94 -26.43 4.59
CA CYS A 148 -3.82 -26.21 3.16
C CYS A 148 -5.03 -26.76 2.38
N LYS A 149 -5.55 -25.95 1.47
CA LYS A 149 -6.47 -26.41 0.41
C LYS A 149 -5.68 -27.20 -0.62
N ASP A 150 -6.32 -28.21 -1.20
CA ASP A 150 -5.75 -28.94 -2.33
C ASP A 150 -5.91 -28.15 -3.66
N ARG A 151 -5.32 -28.70 -4.73
CA ARG A 151 -5.35 -28.10 -6.07
C ARG A 151 -6.78 -27.90 -6.59
N ASP A 152 -7.62 -28.92 -6.45
CA ASP A 152 -8.95 -28.94 -7.07
C ASP A 152 -9.90 -27.97 -6.34
N THR A 153 -9.79 -27.91 -5.01
CA THR A 153 -10.48 -26.91 -4.18
C THR A 153 -10.03 -25.51 -4.57
N THR A 154 -8.71 -25.28 -4.66
CA THR A 154 -8.15 -23.97 -5.04
C THR A 154 -8.66 -23.50 -6.40
N ARG A 155 -8.63 -24.37 -7.42
CA ARG A 155 -9.14 -24.04 -8.76
C ARG A 155 -10.64 -23.76 -8.76
N SER A 156 -11.42 -24.59 -8.09
CA SER A 156 -12.88 -24.43 -8.01
C SER A 156 -13.26 -23.11 -7.35
N GLU A 157 -12.60 -22.74 -6.25
CA GLU A 157 -12.87 -21.50 -5.54
C GLU A 157 -12.44 -20.26 -6.31
N ILE A 158 -11.24 -20.27 -6.90
CA ILE A 158 -10.79 -19.17 -7.75
C ILE A 158 -11.73 -19.02 -8.95
N LYS A 159 -12.16 -20.12 -9.57
CA LYS A 159 -13.15 -20.05 -10.65
C LYS A 159 -14.44 -19.34 -10.21
N LYS A 160 -14.97 -19.66 -9.02
CA LYS A 160 -16.14 -18.96 -8.45
C LYS A 160 -15.87 -17.48 -8.20
N VAL A 161 -14.67 -17.13 -7.73
CA VAL A 161 -14.26 -15.73 -7.54
C VAL A 161 -14.30 -14.98 -8.87
N LEU A 162 -13.73 -15.55 -9.93
CA LEU A 162 -13.69 -14.93 -11.26
C LEU A 162 -15.07 -14.89 -11.93
N ASP A 163 -15.90 -15.91 -11.73
CA ASP A 163 -17.27 -16.00 -12.25
C ASP A 163 -18.28 -15.10 -11.49
N SER A 164 -17.89 -14.51 -10.35
CA SER A 164 -18.78 -13.69 -9.51
C SER A 164 -19.32 -12.43 -10.20
N GLY A 165 -18.80 -12.08 -11.38
CA GLY A 165 -19.16 -10.87 -12.11
C GLY A 165 -18.52 -9.59 -11.56
N ASN A 166 -17.66 -9.71 -10.53
CA ASN A 166 -16.97 -8.58 -9.95
C ASN A 166 -15.81 -8.06 -10.81
N GLY A 167 -15.34 -8.79 -11.82
CA GLY A 167 -14.33 -8.29 -12.76
C GLY A 167 -12.93 -8.17 -12.17
N TYR A 168 -12.45 -9.24 -11.53
CA TYR A 168 -11.08 -9.35 -11.04
C TYR A 168 -10.15 -9.74 -12.19
N ASN A 169 -9.03 -9.02 -12.34
CA ASN A 169 -8.05 -9.25 -13.41
C ASN A 169 -6.78 -9.93 -12.91
N TRP A 170 -6.62 -10.04 -11.60
CA TRP A 170 -5.44 -10.60 -10.96
C TRP A 170 -5.71 -11.04 -9.52
N ILE A 171 -4.96 -12.05 -9.08
CA ILE A 171 -5.08 -12.68 -7.77
C ILE A 171 -3.80 -12.42 -6.99
N ARG A 172 -3.90 -12.06 -5.72
CA ARG A 172 -2.74 -11.94 -4.82
C ARG A 172 -2.67 -13.14 -3.87
N ILE A 173 -1.46 -13.68 -3.73
CA ILE A 173 -1.07 -14.66 -2.71
C ILE A 173 0.20 -14.18 -2.00
N TYR A 174 0.41 -14.64 -0.76
CA TYR A 174 1.42 -14.06 0.13
C TYR A 174 2.75 -14.81 0.18
N GLY A 175 2.72 -16.12 -0.06
CA GLY A 175 3.88 -16.99 0.17
C GLY A 175 3.90 -18.17 -0.77
N THR A 176 4.60 -19.23 -0.33
CA THR A 176 4.90 -20.40 -1.18
C THR A 176 4.53 -21.74 -0.55
N ASP A 177 3.95 -21.75 0.64
CA ASP A 177 3.43 -22.97 1.26
C ASP A 177 2.15 -23.48 0.56
N CYS A 178 1.67 -24.67 0.94
CA CYS A 178 0.47 -25.29 0.37
C CYS A 178 0.49 -25.51 -1.16
N ASP A 179 1.67 -25.62 -1.77
CA ASP A 179 1.87 -25.65 -3.23
C ASP A 179 1.13 -24.48 -3.94
N GLN A 180 0.90 -23.38 -3.22
CA GLN A 180 -0.06 -22.35 -3.62
C GLN A 180 0.34 -21.69 -4.93
N VAL A 181 1.64 -21.52 -5.18
CA VAL A 181 2.13 -20.90 -6.41
C VAL A 181 1.69 -21.70 -7.63
N ALA A 182 1.92 -23.02 -7.65
CA ALA A 182 1.53 -23.85 -8.78
C ALA A 182 -0.01 -23.91 -8.93
N ASN A 183 -0.72 -24.09 -7.81
CA ASN A 183 -2.17 -24.24 -7.80
C ASN A 183 -2.91 -22.97 -8.26
N VAL A 184 -2.49 -21.81 -7.76
CA VAL A 184 -3.10 -20.50 -8.09
C VAL A 184 -2.67 -20.03 -9.48
N MET A 185 -1.43 -20.26 -9.91
CA MET A 185 -1.02 -19.97 -11.30
C MET A 185 -1.84 -20.79 -12.30
N GLY A 186 -2.06 -22.09 -12.04
CA GLY A 186 -2.94 -22.90 -12.88
C GLY A 186 -4.37 -22.36 -12.92
N ALA A 187 -4.95 -22.04 -11.77
CA ALA A 187 -6.28 -21.43 -11.69
C ALA A 187 -6.37 -20.08 -12.43
N ALA A 188 -5.30 -19.28 -12.38
CA ALA A 188 -5.20 -18.02 -13.09
C ALA A 188 -5.12 -18.21 -14.61
N TYR A 189 -4.41 -19.25 -15.09
CA TYR A 189 -4.39 -19.63 -16.50
C TYR A 189 -5.78 -20.05 -17.00
N ASP A 190 -6.53 -20.85 -16.23
CA ASP A 190 -7.90 -21.22 -16.56
C ASP A 190 -8.83 -19.99 -16.65
N GLY A 191 -8.61 -19.03 -15.75
CA GLY A 191 -9.39 -17.80 -15.65
C GLY A 191 -8.97 -16.67 -16.59
N GLY A 192 -7.80 -16.79 -17.24
CA GLY A 192 -7.23 -15.71 -18.06
C GLY A 192 -6.85 -14.46 -17.25
N VAL A 193 -6.46 -14.62 -15.98
CA VAL A 193 -6.04 -13.55 -15.07
C VAL A 193 -4.56 -13.70 -14.71
N LYS A 194 -3.98 -12.67 -14.09
CA LYS A 194 -2.59 -12.71 -13.60
C LYS A 194 -2.49 -13.02 -12.11
N VAL A 195 -1.28 -13.30 -11.62
CA VAL A 195 -1.03 -13.50 -10.18
C VAL A 195 0.05 -12.55 -9.67
N MET A 196 -0.23 -11.88 -8.56
CA MET A 196 0.78 -11.25 -7.72
C MET A 196 1.31 -12.30 -6.75
N LEU A 197 2.55 -12.71 -6.95
CA LEU A 197 3.23 -13.72 -6.14
C LEU A 197 3.91 -13.07 -4.93
N GLY A 198 4.04 -13.80 -3.82
CA GLY A 198 4.65 -13.29 -2.60
C GLY A 198 5.77 -14.19 -2.09
N ILE A 199 6.81 -13.55 -1.55
CA ILE A 199 7.83 -14.15 -0.68
C ILE A 199 7.58 -13.57 0.72
N TYR A 200 7.10 -14.38 1.65
CA TYR A 200 6.66 -13.98 2.98
C TYR A 200 7.80 -13.98 4.00
N ASN A 201 8.56 -15.07 4.11
CA ASN A 201 9.57 -15.24 5.15
C ASN A 201 10.87 -14.50 4.84
N LEU A 202 11.06 -13.36 5.49
CA LEU A 202 12.31 -12.58 5.45
C LEU A 202 13.09 -12.65 6.77
N ASN A 203 12.86 -13.67 7.61
CA ASN A 203 13.47 -13.75 8.95
C ASN A 203 14.97 -14.06 8.90
N ASP A 204 15.41 -14.86 7.94
CA ASP A 204 16.82 -15.20 7.74
C ASP A 204 17.08 -15.56 6.26
N ASP A 205 18.36 -15.59 5.88
CA ASP A 205 18.77 -15.83 4.49
C ASP A 205 18.33 -17.20 3.97
N ALA A 206 18.28 -18.24 4.82
CA ALA A 206 17.88 -19.59 4.42
C ALA A 206 16.36 -19.70 4.22
N GLY A 207 15.57 -19.10 5.10
CA GLY A 207 14.12 -18.98 4.98
C GLY A 207 13.70 -18.23 3.73
N PHE A 208 14.33 -17.08 3.47
CA PHE A 208 14.12 -16.30 2.25
C PHE A 208 14.47 -17.12 1.01
N GLN A 209 15.66 -17.74 0.96
CA GLN A 209 16.09 -18.50 -0.21
C GLN A 209 15.16 -19.68 -0.51
N LYS A 210 14.69 -20.38 0.54
CA LYS A 210 13.73 -21.47 0.39
C LYS A 210 12.43 -21.01 -0.28
N GLU A 211 11.89 -19.85 0.11
CA GLU A 211 10.68 -19.33 -0.50
C GLU A 211 10.91 -18.82 -1.93
N LEU A 212 12.05 -18.18 -2.21
CA LEU A 212 12.42 -17.76 -3.56
C LEU A 212 12.51 -18.98 -4.51
N ASP A 213 13.18 -20.05 -4.08
CA ASP A 213 13.30 -21.29 -4.85
C ASP A 213 11.93 -21.94 -5.07
N ALA A 214 11.09 -21.99 -4.02
CA ALA A 214 9.74 -22.54 -4.10
C ALA A 214 8.83 -21.72 -5.04
N LEU A 215 8.96 -20.39 -5.06
CA LEU A 215 8.23 -19.53 -5.99
C LEU A 215 8.59 -19.86 -7.43
N ILE A 216 9.89 -19.91 -7.75
CA ILE A 216 10.37 -20.25 -9.11
C ILE A 216 9.90 -21.66 -9.51
N ALA A 217 10.07 -22.64 -8.62
CA ALA A 217 9.64 -24.01 -8.87
C ALA A 217 8.13 -24.12 -9.10
N GLY A 218 7.32 -23.39 -8.31
CA GLY A 218 5.87 -23.38 -8.44
C GLY A 218 5.39 -22.82 -9.78
N VAL A 219 6.00 -21.73 -10.26
CA VAL A 219 5.69 -21.17 -11.59
C VAL A 219 6.06 -22.17 -12.68
N LYS A 220 7.25 -22.78 -12.62
CA LYS A 220 7.68 -23.81 -13.59
C LYS A 220 6.76 -25.04 -13.57
N ALA A 221 6.30 -25.46 -12.40
CA ALA A 221 5.36 -26.58 -12.26
C ALA A 221 4.02 -26.27 -12.94
N ALA A 222 3.46 -25.07 -12.72
CA ALA A 222 2.25 -24.63 -13.42
C ALA A 222 2.46 -24.54 -14.94
N ASN A 223 3.59 -23.99 -15.39
CA ASN A 223 3.91 -23.92 -16.82
C ASN A 223 3.97 -25.30 -17.47
N LYS A 224 4.63 -26.26 -16.80
CA LYS A 224 4.70 -27.64 -17.26
C LYS A 224 3.31 -28.28 -17.38
N GLU A 225 2.45 -28.10 -16.38
CA GLU A 225 1.08 -28.64 -16.42
C GLU A 225 0.29 -28.09 -17.61
N TYR A 226 0.44 -26.79 -17.88
CA TYR A 226 -0.25 -26.09 -18.97
C TYR A 226 0.49 -26.13 -20.32
N LYS A 227 1.57 -26.92 -20.42
CA LYS A 227 2.41 -27.05 -21.63
C LYS A 227 2.90 -25.70 -22.17
N LYS A 228 3.24 -24.79 -21.27
CA LYS A 228 3.90 -23.52 -21.54
C LYS A 228 5.42 -23.70 -21.51
N GLU A 229 6.14 -22.73 -22.06
CA GLU A 229 7.60 -22.66 -21.90
C GLU A 229 7.96 -22.63 -20.40
N GLU A 230 9.05 -23.31 -20.02
CA GLU A 230 9.41 -23.45 -18.61
C GLU A 230 9.53 -22.09 -17.90
N ASN A 231 10.17 -21.13 -18.58
CA ASN A 231 10.37 -19.76 -18.13
C ASN A 231 9.31 -18.79 -18.68
N ASP A 232 8.08 -19.25 -18.94
CA ASP A 232 6.94 -18.36 -19.25
C ASP A 232 6.45 -17.68 -17.97
N TRP A 233 6.75 -16.38 -17.83
CA TRP A 233 6.30 -15.56 -16.71
C TRP A 233 5.11 -14.65 -17.06
N SER A 234 4.48 -14.84 -18.22
CA SER A 234 3.40 -13.95 -18.70
C SER A 234 2.16 -13.91 -17.80
N GLY A 235 1.96 -14.96 -16.99
CA GLY A 235 0.91 -15.04 -15.97
C GLY A 235 1.19 -14.26 -14.69
N VAL A 236 2.42 -13.78 -14.47
CA VAL A 236 2.77 -13.01 -13.28
C VAL A 236 2.48 -11.52 -13.51
N ALA A 237 1.80 -10.91 -12.54
CA ALA A 237 1.54 -9.48 -12.49
C ALA A 237 2.72 -8.74 -11.85
N PHE A 238 3.08 -9.15 -10.63
CA PHE A 238 4.14 -8.58 -9.79
C PHE A 238 4.69 -9.67 -8.87
N VAL A 239 5.87 -9.43 -8.32
CA VAL A 239 6.40 -10.22 -7.19
C VAL A 239 6.60 -9.31 -5.98
N SER A 240 5.92 -9.63 -4.88
CA SER A 240 6.06 -8.97 -3.59
C SER A 240 7.08 -9.67 -2.72
N VAL A 241 7.99 -8.90 -2.13
CA VAL A 241 8.99 -9.39 -1.17
C VAL A 241 8.66 -8.82 0.20
N GLY A 242 8.14 -9.67 1.07
CA GLY A 242 7.54 -9.33 2.35
C GLY A 242 6.09 -8.87 2.23
N ASN A 243 5.41 -8.90 3.37
CA ASN A 243 4.14 -8.23 3.61
C ASN A 243 4.17 -7.62 5.01
N GLU A 244 4.13 -6.29 5.09
CA GLU A 244 4.10 -5.55 6.36
C GLU A 244 5.29 -5.86 7.29
N VAL A 245 6.45 -6.16 6.70
CA VAL A 245 7.64 -6.59 7.46
C VAL A 245 8.15 -5.46 8.36
N VAL A 246 8.14 -4.21 7.87
CA VAL A 246 8.52 -3.04 8.65
C VAL A 246 7.46 -2.75 9.71
N ASN A 247 6.17 -2.83 9.34
CA ASN A 247 5.07 -2.64 10.28
C ASN A 247 5.10 -3.61 11.47
N ASN A 248 5.31 -4.90 11.19
CA ASN A 248 5.42 -5.95 12.20
C ASN A 248 6.67 -5.83 13.08
N ASN A 249 7.65 -5.01 12.67
CA ASN A 249 8.90 -4.80 13.39
C ASN A 249 9.18 -3.31 13.62
N ALA A 250 8.14 -2.54 13.93
CA ALA A 250 8.20 -1.08 14.06
C ALA A 250 9.28 -0.56 15.03
N GLY A 251 9.65 -1.37 16.05
CA GLY A 251 10.71 -1.04 17.02
C GLY A 251 12.12 -1.03 16.44
N ASP A 252 12.34 -1.68 15.30
CA ASP A 252 13.64 -1.73 14.58
C ASP A 252 13.44 -1.49 13.07
N ALA A 253 12.58 -0.53 12.75
CA ALA A 253 12.09 -0.33 11.40
C ALA A 253 13.20 -0.05 10.37
N GLU A 254 14.27 0.67 10.74
CA GLU A 254 15.39 0.96 9.83
C GLU A 254 16.16 -0.29 9.41
N ALA A 255 16.40 -1.23 10.34
CA ALA A 255 17.04 -2.49 10.03
C ALA A 255 16.17 -3.34 9.09
N TRP A 256 14.86 -3.38 9.34
CA TRP A 256 13.91 -4.13 8.52
C TRP A 256 13.67 -3.51 7.14
N VAL A 257 13.73 -2.18 7.00
CA VAL A 257 13.78 -1.51 5.68
C VAL A 257 15.01 -1.98 4.90
N SER A 258 16.18 -1.92 5.53
CA SER A 258 17.44 -2.33 4.88
C SER A 258 17.41 -3.80 4.45
N LYS A 259 16.87 -4.68 5.31
CA LYS A 259 16.72 -6.11 5.02
C LYS A 259 15.72 -6.38 3.90
N SER A 260 14.58 -5.68 3.90
CA SER A 260 13.54 -5.82 2.87
C SER A 260 14.06 -5.40 1.49
N LEU A 261 14.84 -4.31 1.43
CA LEU A 261 15.48 -3.83 0.20
C LEU A 261 16.55 -4.82 -0.31
N LYS A 262 17.38 -5.39 0.58
CA LYS A 262 18.34 -6.46 0.23
C LYS A 262 17.62 -7.63 -0.45
N TYR A 263 16.57 -8.18 0.17
CA TYR A 263 15.88 -9.33 -0.38
C TYR A 263 15.10 -9.02 -1.67
N ALA A 264 14.57 -7.80 -1.82
CA ALA A 264 13.98 -7.36 -3.08
C ALA A 264 15.03 -7.33 -4.21
N ALA A 265 16.24 -6.83 -3.95
CA ALA A 265 17.32 -6.83 -4.93
C ALA A 265 17.79 -8.25 -5.32
N LEU A 266 17.93 -9.15 -4.34
CA LEU A 266 18.26 -10.55 -4.58
C LEU A 266 17.19 -11.26 -5.40
N THR A 267 15.91 -11.03 -5.07
CA THR A 267 14.77 -11.58 -5.80
C THR A 267 14.79 -11.12 -7.26
N ARG A 268 15.01 -9.82 -7.51
CA ARG A 268 15.14 -9.29 -8.89
C ARG A 268 16.24 -9.99 -9.68
N SER A 269 17.42 -10.12 -9.08
CA SER A 269 18.56 -10.76 -9.73
C SER A 269 18.25 -12.20 -10.12
N ALA A 270 17.78 -13.00 -9.15
CA ALA A 270 17.46 -14.40 -9.36
C ALA A 270 16.32 -14.60 -10.38
N LEU A 271 15.28 -13.77 -10.33
CA LEU A 271 14.16 -13.86 -11.26
C LEU A 271 14.55 -13.44 -12.68
N LYS A 272 15.46 -12.48 -12.83
CA LYS A 272 16.02 -12.09 -14.13
C LYS A 272 16.82 -13.24 -14.76
N ASP A 273 17.59 -13.99 -13.97
CA ASP A 273 18.36 -15.15 -14.44
C ASP A 273 17.48 -16.27 -15.00
N VAL A 274 16.22 -16.36 -14.54
CA VAL A 274 15.21 -17.28 -15.07
C VAL A 274 14.21 -16.61 -16.02
N GLY A 275 14.54 -15.42 -16.54
CA GLY A 275 13.82 -14.77 -17.64
C GLY A 275 12.61 -13.91 -17.24
N TYR A 276 12.37 -13.66 -15.95
CA TYR A 276 11.35 -12.70 -15.52
C TYR A 276 11.89 -11.27 -15.63
N THR A 277 11.15 -10.42 -16.32
CA THR A 277 11.46 -8.99 -16.48
C THR A 277 10.36 -8.08 -15.94
N GLY A 278 9.40 -8.64 -15.21
CA GLY A 278 8.34 -7.86 -14.58
C GLY A 278 8.79 -7.22 -13.27
N ASP A 279 7.89 -6.46 -12.65
CA ASP A 279 8.26 -5.69 -11.47
C ASP A 279 8.34 -6.57 -10.21
N VAL A 280 9.27 -6.20 -9.34
CA VAL A 280 9.50 -6.80 -8.01
C VAL A 280 9.64 -5.67 -7.00
N GLY A 281 8.94 -5.75 -5.88
CA GLY A 281 9.07 -4.74 -4.83
C GLY A 281 8.65 -5.25 -3.46
N ASN A 282 8.78 -4.41 -2.45
CA ASN A 282 8.27 -4.70 -1.12
C ASN A 282 6.81 -4.27 -1.01
N THR A 283 6.04 -4.94 -0.15
CA THR A 283 4.71 -4.50 0.26
C THR A 283 4.67 -4.20 1.76
N ASP A 284 4.27 -2.99 2.13
CA ASP A 284 4.14 -2.56 3.52
C ASP A 284 3.00 -1.55 3.70
N VAL A 285 2.70 -1.17 4.93
CA VAL A 285 1.69 -0.15 5.22
C VAL A 285 2.14 1.20 4.67
N TRP A 286 1.23 1.95 4.04
CA TRP A 286 1.50 3.24 3.38
C TRP A 286 2.40 4.19 4.21
N PHE A 287 2.19 4.23 5.52
CA PHE A 287 2.94 5.08 6.45
C PHE A 287 4.46 4.87 6.35
N TRP A 288 4.91 3.63 6.17
CA TRP A 288 6.34 3.31 6.12
C TRP A 288 7.02 3.82 4.86
N TYR A 289 6.33 3.91 3.73
CA TYR A 289 6.86 4.53 2.50
C TYR A 289 7.06 6.04 2.68
N LYS A 290 6.15 6.71 3.39
CA LYS A 290 6.31 8.13 3.73
C LYS A 290 7.47 8.35 4.68
N LYS A 291 7.62 7.48 5.69
CA LYS A 291 8.70 7.58 6.69
C LYS A 291 10.07 7.19 6.14
N PHE A 292 10.11 6.17 5.27
CA PHE A 292 11.31 5.64 4.65
C PHE A 292 11.15 5.59 3.13
N PRO A 293 11.31 6.72 2.41
CA PRO A 293 11.18 6.76 0.95
C PRO A 293 12.16 5.85 0.18
N ALA A 294 13.17 5.30 0.84
CA ALA A 294 14.02 4.25 0.27
C ALA A 294 13.21 3.01 -0.16
N LEU A 295 12.08 2.72 0.51
CA LEU A 295 11.15 1.65 0.12
C LEU A 295 10.49 1.86 -1.25
N CYS A 296 10.48 3.08 -1.78
CA CYS A 296 9.93 3.37 -3.10
C CYS A 296 10.80 2.79 -4.24
N GLY A 297 12.04 2.38 -3.92
CA GLY A 297 12.91 1.57 -4.79
C GLY A 297 13.42 2.25 -6.06
N GLU A 298 14.27 1.54 -6.80
CA GLU A 298 14.83 1.99 -8.09
C GLU A 298 13.90 1.68 -9.27
N ASP A 299 13.04 0.65 -9.14
CA ASP A 299 12.13 0.19 -10.20
C ASP A 299 10.88 1.06 -10.34
N LYS A 300 10.82 2.17 -9.58
CA LYS A 300 9.70 3.09 -9.57
C LYS A 300 8.36 2.42 -9.24
N LEU A 301 8.38 1.33 -8.46
CA LEU A 301 7.19 0.60 -8.03
C LEU A 301 7.00 0.75 -6.51
N VAL A 302 5.79 1.16 -6.13
CA VAL A 302 5.35 1.23 -4.74
C VAL A 302 4.14 0.30 -4.60
N MET A 303 4.24 -0.72 -3.75
CA MET A 303 3.13 -1.60 -3.40
C MET A 303 2.78 -1.39 -1.93
N LEU A 304 1.57 -0.94 -1.64
CA LEU A 304 1.20 -0.57 -0.26
C LEU A 304 -0.10 -1.19 0.20
N ASN A 305 -0.17 -1.51 1.49
CA ASN A 305 -1.40 -1.84 2.18
C ASN A 305 -2.02 -0.54 2.72
N LEU A 306 -3.30 -0.31 2.39
CA LEU A 306 -4.03 0.92 2.70
C LEU A 306 -5.47 0.60 3.06
N HIS A 307 -5.73 0.41 4.35
CA HIS A 307 -7.06 0.10 4.87
C HIS A 307 -7.64 1.33 5.58
N PRO A 308 -8.64 2.03 4.99
CA PRO A 308 -9.27 3.17 5.65
C PRO A 308 -9.94 2.80 6.97
N PHE A 309 -10.38 1.54 7.13
CA PHE A 309 -11.00 1.01 8.35
C PHE A 309 -10.18 1.25 9.63
N PHE A 310 -8.84 1.21 9.54
CA PHE A 310 -7.96 1.39 10.70
C PHE A 310 -7.64 2.86 11.01
N ASP A 311 -8.05 3.81 10.16
CA ASP A 311 -7.83 5.23 10.42
C ASP A 311 -8.79 5.76 11.50
N GLN A 312 -8.28 6.61 12.39
CA GLN A 312 -9.05 7.13 13.53
C GLN A 312 -10.22 8.02 13.12
N ASN A 313 -10.11 8.69 11.96
CA ASN A 313 -11.03 9.72 11.53
C ASN A 313 -11.83 9.34 10.28
N CYS A 314 -11.64 8.13 9.76
CA CYS A 314 -12.32 7.64 8.58
C CYS A 314 -13.55 6.80 8.94
N ASP A 315 -14.68 7.14 8.32
CA ASP A 315 -15.85 6.26 8.20
C ASP A 315 -15.93 5.72 6.76
N VAL A 316 -16.93 4.90 6.47
CA VAL A 316 -17.07 4.29 5.14
C VAL A 316 -17.24 5.35 4.06
N ALA A 317 -18.05 6.39 4.31
CA ALA A 317 -18.36 7.45 3.36
C ALA A 317 -17.14 8.31 3.00
N SER A 318 -16.20 8.49 3.95
CA SER A 318 -14.94 9.23 3.72
C SER A 318 -13.79 8.37 3.18
N SER A 319 -13.96 7.04 3.06
CA SER A 319 -12.89 6.12 2.66
C SER A 319 -12.31 6.42 1.27
N GLY A 320 -13.13 6.82 0.31
CA GLY A 320 -12.69 7.19 -1.04
C GLY A 320 -11.73 8.39 -1.05
N THR A 321 -12.08 9.45 -0.32
CA THR A 321 -11.23 10.64 -0.14
C THR A 321 -9.95 10.29 0.59
N PHE A 322 -10.05 9.53 1.69
CA PHE A 322 -8.88 9.08 2.43
C PHE A 322 -7.87 8.35 1.53
N MET A 323 -8.34 7.42 0.69
CA MET A 323 -7.45 6.68 -0.20
C MET A 323 -6.76 7.59 -1.23
N LYS A 324 -7.51 8.53 -1.83
CA LYS A 324 -6.93 9.52 -2.76
C LYS A 324 -5.87 10.39 -2.10
N ASP A 325 -6.16 10.90 -0.90
CA ASP A 325 -5.23 11.75 -0.16
C ASP A 325 -3.95 10.99 0.19
N LYS A 326 -4.05 9.74 0.64
CA LYS A 326 -2.86 8.91 0.92
C LYS A 326 -2.06 8.59 -0.32
N LEU A 327 -2.70 8.31 -1.46
CA LEU A 327 -1.99 8.14 -2.72
C LEU A 327 -1.22 9.41 -3.12
N ALA A 328 -1.81 10.60 -2.96
CA ALA A 328 -1.13 11.86 -3.23
C ALA A 328 0.08 12.07 -2.30
N GLU A 329 -0.05 11.81 -1.00
CA GLU A 329 1.05 11.86 -0.03
C GLU A 329 2.21 10.91 -0.40
N ILE A 330 1.88 9.70 -0.86
CA ILE A 330 2.87 8.72 -1.30
C ILE A 330 3.56 9.17 -2.59
N GLN A 331 2.81 9.72 -3.53
CA GLN A 331 3.37 10.24 -4.77
C GLN A 331 4.31 11.44 -4.51
N GLU A 332 4.00 12.28 -3.51
CA GLU A 332 4.88 13.36 -3.05
C GLU A 332 6.17 12.81 -2.42
N ALA A 333 6.06 11.78 -1.56
CA ALA A 333 7.20 11.19 -0.87
C ALA A 333 8.14 10.39 -1.80
N CYS A 334 7.58 9.59 -2.71
CA CYS A 334 8.31 8.72 -3.62
C CYS A 334 8.71 9.42 -4.93
N GLY A 335 7.92 10.38 -5.40
CA GLY A 335 8.09 11.08 -6.67
C GLY A 335 7.06 10.68 -7.72
N SER A 336 6.63 11.64 -8.55
CA SER A 336 5.49 11.54 -9.49
C SER A 336 5.60 10.52 -10.62
N ASN A 337 6.78 9.93 -10.81
CA ASN A 337 7.05 8.91 -11.83
C ASN A 337 6.93 7.48 -11.29
N HIS A 338 6.63 7.29 -10.00
CA HIS A 338 6.44 5.98 -9.41
C HIS A 338 5.04 5.45 -9.72
N LYS A 339 4.96 4.20 -10.17
CA LYS A 339 3.73 3.42 -10.22
C LYS A 339 3.37 3.02 -8.79
N VAL A 340 2.23 3.49 -8.32
CA VAL A 340 1.69 3.13 -7.00
C VAL A 340 0.57 2.11 -7.19
N ILE A 341 0.67 1.01 -6.46
CA ILE A 341 -0.29 -0.08 -6.44
C ILE A 341 -0.76 -0.26 -5.01
N ILE A 342 -2.08 -0.30 -4.82
CA ILE A 342 -2.64 -0.69 -3.52
C ILE A 342 -2.69 -2.21 -3.48
N ALA A 343 -1.70 -2.78 -2.84
CA ALA A 343 -1.52 -4.22 -2.78
C ALA A 343 -2.55 -4.88 -1.86
N GLU A 344 -3.09 -4.17 -0.87
CA GLU A 344 -4.29 -4.56 -0.10
C GLU A 344 -5.09 -3.33 0.31
N THR A 345 -6.40 -3.45 0.20
CA THR A 345 -7.37 -2.55 0.84
C THR A 345 -8.68 -3.30 1.05
N GLY A 346 -9.52 -2.84 1.98
CA GLY A 346 -10.74 -3.55 2.30
C GLY A 346 -11.59 -2.83 3.33
N TRP A 347 -12.77 -3.39 3.57
CA TRP A 347 -13.64 -3.06 4.68
C TRP A 347 -14.30 -4.34 5.20
N PRO A 348 -14.26 -4.61 6.52
CA PRO A 348 -14.81 -5.83 7.08
C PRO A 348 -16.35 -5.86 7.06
N ASN A 349 -16.91 -7.05 6.84
CA ASN A 349 -18.35 -7.30 6.74
C ASN A 349 -19.03 -7.55 8.09
N ALA A 350 -18.24 -7.75 9.17
CA ALA A 350 -18.68 -8.00 10.53
C ALA A 350 -17.54 -7.66 11.53
N GLY A 351 -17.83 -7.75 12.83
CA GLY A 351 -16.94 -7.37 13.93
C GLY A 351 -17.47 -6.17 14.70
N ASN A 352 -16.60 -5.55 15.49
CA ASN A 352 -16.88 -4.38 16.32
C ASN A 352 -16.42 -3.09 15.64
N LYS A 353 -17.15 -2.01 15.92
CA LYS A 353 -16.78 -0.65 15.50
C LYS A 353 -15.38 -0.30 16.02
N LEU A 354 -14.54 0.25 15.13
CA LEU A 354 -13.24 0.81 15.46
C LEU A 354 -13.23 2.30 15.13
N ASN A 355 -13.05 3.15 16.13
CA ASN A 355 -13.09 4.61 15.97
C ASN A 355 -14.40 5.09 15.28
N LYS A 356 -14.33 5.62 14.06
CA LYS A 356 -15.50 5.98 13.24
C LYS A 356 -15.93 4.89 12.26
N ALA A 357 -15.06 3.91 12.02
CA ALA A 357 -15.32 2.82 11.09
C ALA A 357 -16.28 1.79 11.69
N VAL A 358 -17.43 1.61 11.05
CA VAL A 358 -18.42 0.59 11.39
C VAL A 358 -18.26 -0.57 10.41
N PRO A 359 -17.93 -1.79 10.85
CA PRO A 359 -17.95 -2.97 9.98
C PRO A 359 -19.39 -3.35 9.64
N GLY A 360 -19.60 -3.97 8.48
CA GLY A 360 -20.92 -4.44 8.07
C GLY A 360 -21.02 -4.71 6.58
N LYS A 361 -22.01 -5.51 6.17
CA LYS A 361 -22.21 -5.84 4.75
C LYS A 361 -22.59 -4.63 3.90
N ALA A 362 -23.38 -3.70 4.46
CA ALA A 362 -23.77 -2.48 3.76
C ALA A 362 -22.56 -1.55 3.59
N GLU A 363 -21.76 -1.41 4.64
CA GLU A 363 -20.55 -0.60 4.68
C GLU A 363 -19.46 -1.21 3.77
N GLN A 364 -19.30 -2.53 3.76
CA GLN A 364 -18.40 -3.19 2.81
C GLN A 364 -18.85 -2.93 1.36
N ALA A 365 -20.14 -3.02 1.04
CA ALA A 365 -20.64 -2.74 -0.30
C ALA A 365 -20.41 -1.27 -0.71
N GLU A 366 -20.59 -0.32 0.20
CA GLU A 366 -20.30 1.10 -0.04
C GLU A 366 -18.80 1.33 -0.24
N PHE A 367 -17.94 0.74 0.59
CA PHE A 367 -16.49 0.78 0.42
C PHE A 367 -16.06 0.25 -0.94
N LEU A 368 -16.60 -0.89 -1.40
CA LEU A 368 -16.27 -1.47 -2.70
C LEU A 368 -16.60 -0.53 -3.87
N LYS A 369 -17.73 0.18 -3.78
CA LYS A 369 -18.09 1.22 -4.73
C LYS A 369 -17.09 2.37 -4.69
N LEU A 370 -16.77 2.89 -3.51
CA LEU A 370 -15.84 4.00 -3.34
C LEU A 370 -14.43 3.63 -3.79
N ALA A 371 -13.94 2.42 -3.51
CA ALA A 371 -12.66 1.94 -4.03
C ALA A 371 -12.64 1.94 -5.57
N ALA A 372 -13.69 1.44 -6.22
CA ALA A 372 -13.77 1.42 -7.68
C ALA A 372 -13.84 2.82 -8.32
N GLU A 373 -14.39 3.82 -7.62
CA GLU A 373 -14.47 5.20 -8.08
C GLU A 373 -13.18 6.00 -7.86
N ASN A 374 -12.31 5.54 -6.96
CA ASN A 374 -11.17 6.31 -6.48
C ASN A 374 -9.81 5.67 -6.77
N LEU A 375 -9.76 4.39 -7.14
CA LEU A 375 -8.53 3.63 -7.33
C LEU A 375 -8.40 3.08 -8.76
N ASP A 376 -7.15 3.00 -9.22
CA ASP A 376 -6.79 2.42 -10.51
C ASP A 376 -6.37 0.94 -10.35
N ASP A 377 -5.14 0.69 -9.89
CA ASP A 377 -4.59 -0.65 -9.65
C ASP A 377 -4.65 -0.95 -8.14
N TYR A 378 -5.54 -1.86 -7.76
CA TYR A 378 -5.74 -2.20 -6.35
C TYR A 378 -6.21 -3.64 -6.16
N VAL A 379 -5.86 -4.22 -5.02
CA VAL A 379 -6.27 -5.57 -4.64
C VAL A 379 -7.14 -5.50 -3.39
N LEU A 380 -8.28 -6.16 -3.44
CA LEU A 380 -9.19 -6.22 -2.32
C LEU A 380 -8.85 -7.37 -1.37
N LEU A 381 -8.87 -7.09 -0.07
CA LEU A 381 -8.78 -8.06 1.01
C LEU A 381 -10.20 -8.37 1.51
N SER A 382 -10.71 -9.59 1.36
CA SER A 382 -10.20 -10.74 0.58
C SER A 382 -11.36 -11.45 -0.13
N ALA A 383 -11.08 -12.52 -0.89
CA ALA A 383 -12.12 -13.28 -1.60
C ALA A 383 -13.18 -13.84 -0.65
N TYR A 384 -12.76 -14.46 0.45
CA TYR A 384 -13.62 -15.13 1.42
C TYR A 384 -13.18 -14.80 2.85
N ASP A 385 -14.11 -14.93 3.79
CA ASP A 385 -13.84 -14.86 5.22
C ASP A 385 -12.86 -15.98 5.63
N GLU A 386 -12.00 -15.69 6.60
CA GLU A 386 -10.84 -16.52 6.94
C GLU A 386 -10.84 -16.85 8.44
N ALA A 387 -11.58 -17.88 8.86
CA ALA A 387 -11.77 -18.15 10.29
C ALA A 387 -10.49 -18.64 11.00
N TRP A 388 -9.48 -19.05 10.23
CA TRP A 388 -8.16 -19.47 10.74
C TRP A 388 -7.33 -18.30 11.28
N LYS A 389 -7.65 -17.05 10.91
CA LYS A 389 -6.94 -15.87 11.39
C LYS A 389 -7.18 -15.66 12.88
N THR A 390 -6.16 -15.16 13.57
CA THR A 390 -6.26 -14.79 14.98
C THR A 390 -6.73 -13.35 15.09
N GLU A 391 -7.71 -13.11 15.94
CA GLU A 391 -8.09 -11.73 16.29
C GLU A 391 -6.99 -11.11 17.15
N ASN A 392 -6.49 -9.97 16.70
CA ASN A 392 -5.38 -9.25 17.34
C ASN A 392 -5.77 -7.84 17.80
N SER A 393 -7.05 -7.50 17.70
CA SER A 393 -7.59 -6.20 18.08
C SER A 393 -8.98 -6.32 18.69
N SER A 394 -9.41 -5.30 19.45
CA SER A 394 -10.76 -5.23 19.98
C SER A 394 -11.84 -5.07 18.90
N ALA A 395 -11.43 -4.78 17.66
CA ALA A 395 -12.36 -4.70 16.54
C ALA A 395 -12.85 -6.10 16.13
N GLU A 396 -12.13 -7.18 16.42
CA GLU A 396 -12.52 -8.55 16.08
C GLU A 396 -12.95 -8.70 14.60
N VAL A 397 -12.13 -8.16 13.68
CA VAL A 397 -12.46 -8.07 12.24
C VAL A 397 -11.63 -8.99 11.37
N GLU A 398 -10.57 -9.62 11.88
CA GLU A 398 -9.57 -10.33 11.07
C GLU A 398 -10.17 -11.50 10.28
N LYS A 399 -11.27 -12.07 10.79
CA LYS A 399 -11.99 -13.17 10.14
C LYS A 399 -13.05 -12.71 9.14
N HIS A 400 -13.29 -11.40 8.97
CA HIS A 400 -14.51 -10.86 8.35
C HIS A 400 -14.25 -9.97 7.12
N TRP A 401 -13.19 -10.22 6.36
CA TRP A 401 -12.82 -9.41 5.19
C TRP A 401 -13.40 -9.95 3.86
N GLY A 402 -14.04 -11.12 3.87
CA GLY A 402 -14.49 -11.80 2.67
C GLY A 402 -15.57 -11.06 1.91
N ILE A 403 -15.31 -10.75 0.64
CA ILE A 403 -16.27 -10.10 -0.26
C ILE A 403 -17.37 -11.06 -0.71
N LEU A 404 -17.04 -12.35 -0.83
CA LEU A 404 -18.01 -13.40 -1.16
C LEU A 404 -18.56 -14.09 0.11
N GLY A 405 -18.21 -13.59 1.29
CA GLY A 405 -18.54 -14.19 2.59
C GLY A 405 -17.71 -15.45 2.85
N THR A 406 -18.31 -16.46 3.47
CA THR A 406 -17.62 -17.71 3.84
C THR A 406 -17.19 -18.51 2.61
N SER A 407 -16.01 -19.13 2.68
CA SER A 407 -15.51 -20.00 1.61
C SER A 407 -16.39 -21.25 1.47
N PRO A 408 -16.72 -21.66 0.22
CA PRO A 408 -17.63 -22.77 -0.02
C PRO A 408 -17.00 -24.15 0.24
N SER A 409 -15.71 -24.23 0.54
CA SER A 409 -15.01 -25.47 0.87
C SER A 409 -14.78 -25.67 2.37
N ASN A 410 -15.35 -24.78 3.20
CA ASN A 410 -15.29 -24.84 4.66
C ASN A 410 -16.46 -25.61 5.28
#